data_AF-A0A7G2IP58-F1
#
_entry.id   AF-A0A7G2IP58-F1
#
_cell.length_a   1.000
_cell.length_b   1.000
_cell.length_c   1.000
_cell.angle_alpha   90.00
_cell.angle_beta   90.00
_cell.angle_gamma   90.00
#
_symmetry.space_group_name_H-M   'P 1'
#
loop_
_entity.id
_entity.type
_entity.pdbx_description
1 polymer ?
#
loop_
_entity_poly.entity_id
_entity_poly.type
_entity_poly.pdbx_seq_one_letter_code
_entity_poly.pdbx_strand_id
1 'polypeptide(L)'
;MHHDNNFPSDYADYFVSNVDYHKESNLLGGIKTAVNFIHNSQACKKMLALLEKERPDIVHFHNIYHQLTPALIKVARNFGCKTVLTAHDYKIVCPSYSMLRDGKVCDSCITGTVFNAFRYRCQEGSASKSLLLSLEATWQYIAQNYQALDVIISPSVFFTRYPAAYAAKFAH
;
A
#
# COMPACT_ATOMS: atom_id res chain seq x y z
N MET A 1 2.11 13.79 3.87
CA MET A 1 0.71 14.29 3.89
C MET A 1 0.67 15.57 4.69
N HIS A 2 -0.22 16.52 4.39
CA HIS A 2 -0.34 17.75 5.18
C HIS A 2 -0.90 17.44 6.57
N HIS A 3 -0.08 17.54 7.59
CA HIS A 3 -0.45 17.29 8.98
C HIS A 3 0.13 18.39 9.86
N ASP A 4 -0.61 18.78 10.91
CA ASP A 4 -0.27 19.94 11.74
C ASP A 4 1.09 19.79 12.44
N ASN A 5 1.50 18.55 12.71
CA ASN A 5 2.80 18.21 13.33
C ASN A 5 3.95 18.03 12.33
N ASN A 6 3.79 18.39 11.06
CA ASN A 6 4.89 18.28 10.10
C ASN A 6 5.98 19.30 10.40
N PHE A 7 7.24 18.86 10.30
CA PHE A 7 8.36 19.79 10.20
C PHE A 7 8.30 20.55 8.85
N PRO A 8 8.82 21.79 8.79
CA PRO A 8 8.98 22.50 7.53
C PRO A 8 9.75 21.66 6.50
N SER A 9 9.32 21.70 5.25
CA SER A 9 9.93 20.93 4.16
C SER A 9 9.76 21.64 2.83
N ASP A 10 10.83 21.66 2.03
CA ASP A 10 10.81 22.17 0.66
C ASP A 10 9.89 21.35 -0.27
N TYR A 11 9.46 20.18 0.19
CA TYR A 11 8.56 19.27 -0.52
C TYR A 11 7.10 19.38 -0.07
N ALA A 12 6.76 20.33 0.81
CA ALA A 12 5.41 20.47 1.37
C ALA A 12 4.32 20.58 0.29
N ASP A 13 4.60 21.24 -0.84
CA ASP A 13 3.66 21.38 -1.95
C ASP A 13 3.31 20.05 -2.63
N TYR A 14 4.13 19.01 -2.46
CA TYR A 14 3.89 17.67 -2.99
C TYR A 14 3.12 16.77 -2.02
N PHE A 15 2.82 17.25 -0.81
CA PHE A 15 2.09 16.45 0.16
C PHE A 15 0.63 16.29 -0.26
N VAL A 16 0.11 15.07 -0.09
CA VAL A 16 -1.33 14.79 -0.24
C VAL A 16 -2.10 15.33 0.96
N SER A 17 -3.40 15.57 0.79
CA SER A 17 -4.27 15.94 1.91
C SER A 17 -4.33 14.80 2.92
N ASN A 18 -4.24 15.12 4.22
CA ASN A 18 -4.40 14.12 5.26
C ASN A 18 -5.86 13.66 5.37
N VAL A 19 -6.02 12.36 5.61
CA VAL A 19 -7.29 11.71 5.88
C VAL A 19 -7.20 11.05 7.24
N ASP A 20 -8.10 11.45 8.14
CA ASP A 20 -8.27 10.81 9.45
C ASP A 20 -9.26 9.65 9.33
N TYR A 21 -8.74 8.42 9.34
CA TYR A 21 -9.53 7.20 9.22
C TYR A 21 -10.24 6.79 10.54
N HIS A 22 -10.05 7.53 11.63
CA HIS A 22 -10.72 7.28 12.91
C HIS A 22 -11.96 8.14 13.12
N LYS A 23 -12.17 9.20 12.32
CA LYS A 23 -13.36 10.04 12.40
C LYS A 23 -14.53 9.45 11.63
N GLU A 24 -15.73 9.60 12.18
CA GLU A 24 -16.96 9.26 11.46
C GLU A 24 -17.13 10.20 10.27
N SER A 25 -17.17 9.62 9.07
CA SER A 25 -17.48 10.34 7.83
C SER A 25 -18.95 10.12 7.45
N ASN A 26 -19.59 11.15 6.91
CA ASN A 26 -20.88 10.99 6.23
C ASN A 26 -20.77 10.00 5.04
N LEU A 27 -21.89 9.38 4.62
CA LEU A 27 -21.89 8.28 3.63
C LEU A 27 -21.12 8.60 2.33
N LEU A 28 -21.30 9.80 1.78
CA LEU A 28 -20.59 10.25 0.57
C LEU A 28 -19.09 10.45 0.82
N GLY A 29 -18.72 11.04 1.96
CA GLY A 29 -17.32 11.20 2.36
C GLY A 29 -16.64 9.85 2.62
N GLY A 30 -17.36 8.89 3.18
CA GLY A 30 -16.89 7.52 3.42
C GLY A 30 -16.59 6.78 2.12
N ILE A 31 -17.45 6.89 1.10
CA ILE A 31 -17.22 6.28 -0.21
C ILE A 31 -15.99 6.90 -0.88
N LYS A 32 -15.88 8.23 -0.91
CA LYS A 32 -14.71 8.91 -1.48
C LYS A 32 -13.42 8.49 -0.78
N THR A 33 -13.47 8.37 0.54
CA THR A 33 -12.33 7.92 1.36
C THR A 33 -11.94 6.48 1.03
N ALA A 34 -12.92 5.58 0.88
CA ALA A 34 -12.68 4.20 0.48
C ALA A 34 -12.11 4.06 -0.94
N VAL A 35 -12.57 4.88 -1.90
CA VAL A 35 -12.01 4.89 -3.26
C VAL A 35 -10.56 5.37 -3.23
N ASN A 36 -10.29 6.50 -2.57
CA ASN A 36 -8.94 7.05 -2.44
C ASN A 36 -7.99 6.11 -1.70
N PHE A 37 -8.52 5.30 -0.77
CA PHE A 37 -7.75 4.28 -0.05
C PHE A 37 -7.22 3.17 -0.98
N ILE A 38 -7.96 2.86 -2.06
CA ILE A 38 -7.61 1.84 -3.03
C ILE A 38 -6.71 2.43 -4.14
N HIS A 39 -7.08 3.61 -4.65
CA HIS A 39 -6.33 4.34 -5.66
C HIS A 39 -6.47 5.85 -5.45
N ASN A 40 -5.38 6.54 -5.12
CA ASN A 40 -5.38 7.98 -4.93
C ASN A 40 -4.79 8.72 -6.14
N SER A 41 -5.65 9.24 -7.02
CA SER A 41 -5.19 10.00 -8.18
C SER A 41 -4.54 11.34 -7.83
N GLN A 42 -4.86 11.95 -6.68
CA GLN A 42 -4.16 13.15 -6.21
C GLN A 42 -2.70 12.80 -5.88
N ALA A 43 -2.48 11.68 -5.19
CA ALA A 43 -1.14 11.20 -4.88
C ALA A 43 -0.32 10.95 -6.16
N CYS A 44 -0.92 10.29 -7.16
CA CYS A 44 -0.27 10.06 -8.45
C CYS A 44 0.15 11.36 -9.14
N LYS A 45 -0.73 12.39 -9.15
CA LYS A 45 -0.43 13.70 -9.75
C LYS A 45 0.69 14.42 -9.00
N LYS A 46 0.66 14.43 -7.66
CA LYS A 46 1.69 15.06 -6.84
C LYS A 46 3.04 14.34 -6.99
N MET A 47 3.03 13.01 -7.07
CA MET A 47 4.23 12.22 -7.35
C MET A 47 4.82 12.57 -8.71
N LEU A 48 4.01 12.58 -9.78
CA LEU A 48 4.50 12.92 -11.11
C LEU A 48 5.13 14.33 -11.14
N ALA A 49 4.48 15.32 -10.54
CA ALA A 49 5.02 16.68 -10.46
C ALA A 49 6.35 16.75 -9.68
N LEU A 50 6.52 15.92 -8.65
CA LEU A 50 7.79 15.82 -7.92
C LEU A 50 8.87 15.16 -8.79
N LEU A 51 8.54 14.09 -9.51
CA LEU A 51 9.47 13.41 -10.42
C LEU A 51 9.91 14.32 -11.56
N GLU A 52 9.01 15.12 -12.13
CA GLU A 52 9.34 16.09 -13.18
C GLU A 52 10.30 17.17 -12.69
N LYS A 53 10.16 17.62 -11.43
CA LYS A 53 11.05 18.60 -10.81
C LYS A 53 12.42 18.02 -10.47
N GLU A 54 12.46 16.92 -9.74
CA GLU A 54 13.69 16.38 -9.16
C GLU A 54 14.45 15.45 -10.13
N ARG A 55 13.74 14.88 -11.11
CA ARG A 55 14.25 13.93 -12.11
C ARG A 55 15.16 12.83 -11.53
N PRO A 56 14.71 12.06 -10.52
CA PRO A 56 15.55 11.06 -9.88
C PRO A 56 15.74 9.81 -10.75
N ASP A 57 16.87 9.14 -10.61
CA ASP A 57 17.12 7.83 -11.23
C ASP A 57 16.39 6.68 -10.50
N ILE A 58 16.20 6.83 -9.19
CA ILE A 58 15.66 5.80 -8.28
C ILE A 58 14.58 6.42 -7.39
N VAL A 59 13.46 5.71 -7.24
CA VAL A 59 12.45 6.00 -6.21
C VAL A 59 12.40 4.84 -5.23
N HIS A 60 12.68 5.15 -3.96
CA HIS A 60 12.64 4.21 -2.86
C HIS A 60 11.39 4.46 -2.01
N PHE A 61 10.46 3.51 -2.04
CA PHE A 61 9.19 3.54 -1.35
C PHE A 61 9.28 2.97 0.06
N HIS A 62 8.54 3.61 0.97
CA HIS A 62 8.36 3.22 2.36
C HIS A 62 6.87 3.42 2.71
N ASN A 63 6.17 2.36 3.14
CA ASN A 63 4.79 2.40 3.67
C ASN A 63 3.80 3.25 2.85
N ILE A 64 3.72 2.99 1.55
CA ILE A 64 2.90 3.75 0.59
C ILE A 64 1.41 3.33 0.54
N TYR A 65 0.86 2.89 1.66
CA TYR A 65 -0.51 2.36 1.70
C TYR A 65 -1.54 3.48 1.89
N HIS A 66 -2.80 3.18 1.61
CA HIS A 66 -3.96 4.03 1.91
C HIS A 66 -3.96 5.40 1.20
N GLN A 67 -3.40 6.46 1.82
CA GLN A 67 -3.45 7.81 1.24
C GLN A 67 -2.53 7.96 0.03
N LEU A 68 -1.43 7.21 -0.05
CA LEU A 68 -0.51 7.28 -1.19
C LEU A 68 -0.85 6.23 -2.25
N THR A 69 -1.17 5.02 -1.80
CA THR A 69 -1.45 3.81 -2.58
C THR A 69 -0.24 3.26 -3.36
N PRO A 70 -0.18 1.93 -3.60
CA PRO A 70 0.86 1.32 -4.43
C PRO A 70 0.87 1.79 -5.89
N ALA A 71 -0.16 2.50 -6.37
CA ALA A 71 -0.19 3.04 -7.73
C ALA A 71 1.00 3.96 -8.04
N LEU A 72 1.61 4.58 -7.03
CA LEU A 72 2.80 5.42 -7.18
C LEU A 72 4.01 4.66 -7.74
N ILE A 73 4.08 3.34 -7.53
CA ILE A 73 5.15 2.50 -8.09
C ILE A 73 5.12 2.56 -9.61
N LYS A 74 3.93 2.43 -10.20
CA LYS A 74 3.77 2.52 -11.66
C LYS A 74 4.04 3.93 -12.18
N VAL A 75 3.67 4.97 -11.43
CA VAL A 75 3.99 6.35 -11.80
C VAL A 75 5.51 6.52 -11.93
N ALA A 76 6.27 6.08 -10.93
CA ALA A 76 7.74 6.15 -10.95
C ALA A 76 8.36 5.30 -12.07
N ARG A 77 7.90 4.04 -12.23
CA ARG A 77 8.41 3.16 -13.30
C ARG A 77 8.12 3.74 -14.68
N ASN A 78 6.91 4.24 -14.93
CA ASN A 78 6.53 4.81 -16.23
C ASN A 78 7.28 6.12 -16.53
N PHE A 79 7.68 6.86 -15.50
CA PHE A 79 8.56 8.03 -15.65
C PHE A 79 10.00 7.62 -16.03
N GLY A 80 10.38 6.36 -15.81
CA GLY A 80 11.69 5.81 -16.14
C GLY A 80 12.59 5.51 -14.95
N CYS A 81 12.12 5.76 -13.72
CA CYS A 81 12.90 5.48 -12.51
C CYS A 81 13.02 3.98 -12.23
N LYS A 82 14.12 3.57 -11.61
CA LYS A 82 14.18 2.29 -10.88
C LYS A 82 13.37 2.39 -9.60
N THR A 83 12.73 1.30 -9.21
CA THR A 83 11.74 1.29 -8.13
C THR A 83 12.12 0.30 -7.04
N VAL A 84 12.28 0.79 -5.81
CA VAL A 84 12.67 -0.01 -4.66
C VAL A 84 11.60 0.13 -3.58
N LEU A 85 11.27 -0.95 -2.87
CA LEU A 85 10.38 -0.88 -1.70
C LEU A 85 11.06 -1.57 -0.52
N THR A 86 11.14 -0.90 0.63
CA THR A 86 11.42 -1.59 1.89
C THR A 86 10.11 -2.04 2.53
N ALA A 87 9.95 -3.35 2.73
CA ALA A 87 8.78 -3.95 3.37
C ALA A 87 8.92 -3.90 4.89
N HIS A 88 8.57 -2.76 5.50
CA HIS A 88 8.59 -2.59 6.96
C HIS A 88 7.52 -3.40 7.68
N ASP A 89 6.48 -3.78 6.96
CA ASP A 89 5.35 -4.56 7.46
C ASP A 89 4.91 -5.61 6.45
N TYR A 90 3.95 -6.46 6.83
CA TYR A 90 3.47 -7.56 6.01
C TYR A 90 2.30 -7.18 5.08
N LYS A 91 2.07 -5.89 4.79
CA LYS A 91 0.90 -5.46 4.01
C LYS A 91 0.83 -6.05 2.62
N ILE A 92 1.99 -6.23 1.98
CA ILE A 92 2.10 -6.80 0.63
C ILE A 92 1.43 -8.19 0.57
N VAL A 93 1.43 -8.93 1.68
CA VAL A 93 1.04 -10.35 1.75
C VAL A 93 -0.17 -10.60 2.63
N CYS A 94 -0.46 -9.69 3.55
CA CYS A 94 -1.52 -9.77 4.52
C CYS A 94 -2.27 -8.44 4.56
N PRO A 95 -3.56 -8.41 4.17
CA PRO A 95 -4.34 -7.17 4.18
C PRO A 95 -4.39 -6.47 5.54
N SER A 96 -4.27 -7.22 6.64
CA SER A 96 -4.28 -6.72 8.02
C SER A 96 -2.90 -6.45 8.62
N TYR A 97 -1.82 -6.47 7.83
CA TYR A 97 -0.44 -6.17 8.24
C TYR A 97 0.23 -7.15 9.20
N SER A 98 -0.54 -7.90 9.99
CA SER A 98 -0.01 -8.60 11.16
C SER A 98 0.61 -9.96 10.86
N MET A 99 0.13 -10.68 9.83
CA MET A 99 0.44 -12.11 9.64
C MET A 99 0.15 -12.96 10.89
N LEU A 100 -0.77 -12.48 11.75
CA LEU A 100 -1.11 -13.11 13.02
C LEU A 100 -2.62 -13.27 13.15
N ARG A 101 -3.04 -14.41 13.69
CA ARG A 101 -4.41 -14.68 14.12
C ARG A 101 -4.37 -15.52 15.40
N ASP A 102 -5.11 -15.12 16.42
CA ASP A 102 -5.19 -15.82 17.71
C ASP A 102 -3.81 -16.09 18.34
N GLY A 103 -2.91 -15.11 18.25
CA GLY A 103 -1.54 -15.20 18.79
C GLY A 103 -0.59 -16.12 18.01
N LYS A 104 -1.01 -16.66 16.86
CA LYS A 104 -0.23 -17.57 16.03
C LYS A 104 0.03 -16.97 14.66
N VAL A 105 1.16 -17.38 14.05
CA VAL A 105 1.47 -17.07 12.65
C VAL A 105 0.34 -17.58 11.76
N CYS A 106 -0.13 -16.71 10.86
CA CYS A 106 -1.24 -16.97 9.96
C CYS A 106 -0.83 -16.65 8.52
N ASP A 107 -0.92 -17.64 7.64
CA ASP A 107 -0.61 -17.55 6.22
C ASP A 107 -1.84 -17.73 5.32
N SER A 108 -3.05 -17.74 5.89
CA SER A 108 -4.29 -18.07 5.15
C SER A 108 -4.58 -17.14 3.97
N CYS A 109 -4.12 -15.88 4.00
CA CYS A 109 -4.27 -14.97 2.86
C CYS A 109 -3.30 -15.27 1.71
N ILE A 110 -2.16 -15.90 2.02
CA ILE A 110 -1.11 -16.26 1.06
C ILE A 110 -1.44 -17.61 0.42
N THR A 111 -1.82 -18.60 1.24
CA THR A 111 -2.15 -19.95 0.79
C THR A 111 -3.56 -20.08 0.19
N GLY A 112 -4.41 -19.08 0.43
CA GLY A 112 -5.79 -19.04 -0.03
C GLY A 112 -6.13 -17.74 -0.74
N THR A 113 -7.03 -16.96 -0.14
CA THR A 113 -7.51 -15.68 -0.70
C THR A 113 -7.37 -14.55 0.29
N VAL A 114 -7.09 -13.34 -0.22
CA VAL A 114 -7.08 -12.10 0.57
C VAL A 114 -8.42 -11.80 1.26
N PHE A 115 -9.52 -12.43 0.81
CA PHE A 115 -10.83 -12.38 1.48
C PHE A 115 -10.88 -13.14 2.81
N ASN A 116 -9.85 -13.93 3.14
CA ASN A 116 -9.71 -14.49 4.48
C ASN A 116 -9.61 -13.39 5.55
N ALA A 117 -9.03 -12.22 5.23
CA ALA A 117 -9.03 -11.09 6.14
C ALA A 117 -10.46 -10.61 6.47
N PHE A 118 -11.34 -10.53 5.47
CA PHE A 118 -12.77 -10.27 5.66
C PHE A 118 -13.47 -11.37 6.45
N ARG A 119 -13.29 -12.64 6.04
CA ARG A 119 -13.90 -13.82 6.70
C ARG A 119 -13.60 -13.86 8.20
N TYR A 120 -12.37 -13.57 8.59
CA TYR A 120 -11.90 -13.62 9.98
C TYR A 120 -11.93 -12.27 10.69
N ARG A 121 -12.46 -11.21 10.05
CA ARG A 121 -12.60 -9.86 10.63
C ARG A 121 -11.27 -9.34 11.20
N CYS A 122 -10.18 -9.53 10.46
CA CYS A 122 -8.82 -9.27 10.92
C CYS A 122 -8.53 -7.81 11.31
N GLN A 123 -9.36 -6.86 10.89
CA GLN A 123 -9.24 -5.45 11.27
C GLN A 123 -10.15 -5.14 12.47
N GLU A 124 -9.60 -5.23 13.68
CA GLU A 124 -10.28 -4.85 14.93
C GLU A 124 -11.66 -5.52 15.13
N GLY A 125 -11.88 -6.71 14.57
CA GLY A 125 -13.18 -7.39 14.60
C GLY A 125 -14.25 -6.76 13.68
N SER A 126 -13.93 -5.69 12.96
CA SER A 126 -14.85 -5.00 12.06
C SER A 126 -14.89 -5.64 10.68
N ALA A 127 -16.08 -6.11 10.28
CA ALA A 127 -16.30 -6.72 8.97
C ALA A 127 -16.12 -5.71 7.82
N SER A 128 -16.63 -4.48 7.96
CA SER A 128 -16.54 -3.47 6.90
C SER A 128 -15.10 -3.01 6.68
N LYS A 129 -14.34 -2.74 7.75
CA LYS A 129 -12.91 -2.39 7.64
C LYS A 129 -12.12 -3.54 7.03
N SER A 130 -12.38 -4.78 7.45
CA SER A 130 -11.70 -5.96 6.91
C SER A 130 -12.04 -6.20 5.44
N LEU A 131 -13.28 -5.95 5.03
CA LEU A 131 -13.69 -6.01 3.62
C LEU A 131 -12.94 -4.97 2.78
N LEU A 132 -12.84 -3.73 3.25
CA LEU A 132 -12.11 -2.67 2.54
C LEU A 132 -10.65 -3.06 2.31
N LEU A 133 -9.98 -3.66 3.30
CA LEU A 133 -8.61 -4.16 3.14
C LEU A 133 -8.51 -5.30 2.13
N SER A 134 -9.47 -6.25 2.13
CA SER A 134 -9.51 -7.33 1.14
C SER A 134 -9.76 -6.80 -0.28
N LEU A 135 -10.63 -5.80 -0.44
CA LEU A 135 -10.88 -5.15 -1.73
C LEU A 135 -9.66 -4.39 -2.23
N GLU A 136 -8.99 -3.66 -1.35
CA GLU A 136 -7.74 -2.97 -1.68
C GLU A 136 -6.67 -3.98 -2.12
N ALA A 137 -6.45 -5.06 -1.37
CA ALA A 137 -5.50 -6.11 -1.76
C ALA A 137 -5.86 -6.76 -3.10
N THR A 138 -7.15 -7.02 -3.33
CA THR A 138 -7.65 -7.55 -4.61
C THR A 138 -7.36 -6.58 -5.75
N TRP A 139 -7.61 -5.29 -5.55
CA TRP A 139 -7.29 -4.27 -6.53
C TRP A 139 -5.78 -4.21 -6.81
N GLN A 140 -4.92 -4.26 -5.80
CA GLN A 140 -3.47 -4.23 -6.02
C GLN A 140 -2.99 -5.45 -6.80
N TYR A 141 -3.61 -6.62 -6.58
CA TYR A 141 -3.36 -7.81 -7.37
C TYR A 141 -3.79 -7.60 -8.84
N ILE A 142 -5.01 -7.13 -9.11
CA ILE A 142 -5.48 -6.91 -10.49
C ILE A 142 -4.68 -5.81 -11.20
N ALA A 143 -4.44 -4.71 -10.49
CA ALA A 143 -3.71 -3.56 -11.00
C ALA A 143 -2.21 -3.82 -11.16
N GLN A 144 -1.68 -4.93 -10.64
CA GLN A 144 -0.27 -5.33 -10.79
C GLN A 144 0.72 -4.22 -10.35
N ASN A 145 0.39 -3.48 -9.28
CA ASN A 145 1.20 -2.34 -8.86
C ASN A 145 2.53 -2.77 -8.22
N TYR A 146 2.54 -3.85 -7.42
CA TYR A 146 3.77 -4.34 -6.79
C TYR A 146 4.73 -5.02 -7.77
N GLN A 147 4.22 -5.55 -8.90
CA GLN A 147 5.02 -6.12 -9.98
C GLN A 147 5.82 -5.05 -10.73
N ALA A 148 5.42 -3.78 -10.57
CA ALA A 148 6.20 -2.65 -11.07
C ALA A 148 7.43 -2.33 -10.21
N LEU A 149 7.70 -3.06 -9.11
CA LEU A 149 8.92 -2.89 -8.32
C LEU A 149 10.11 -3.58 -8.97
N ASP A 150 11.29 -2.95 -8.92
CA ASP A 150 12.55 -3.54 -9.33
C ASP A 150 13.15 -4.41 -8.22
N VAL A 151 13.14 -3.91 -6.99
CA VAL A 151 13.69 -4.58 -5.81
C VAL A 151 12.76 -4.42 -4.62
N ILE A 152 12.63 -5.48 -3.82
CA ILE A 152 12.01 -5.41 -2.49
C ILE A 152 13.07 -5.76 -1.45
N ILE A 153 13.28 -4.86 -0.50
CA ILE A 153 14.16 -5.03 0.64
C ILE A 153 13.30 -5.49 1.81
N SER A 154 13.60 -6.65 2.38
CA SER A 154 12.98 -7.11 3.61
C SER A 154 13.96 -6.98 4.79
N PRO A 155 13.54 -6.40 5.92
CA PRO A 155 14.37 -6.33 7.12
C PRO A 155 14.45 -7.67 7.87
N SER A 156 13.70 -8.70 7.45
CA SER A 156 13.63 -9.98 8.17
C SER A 156 13.51 -11.19 7.24
N VAL A 157 14.26 -12.24 7.57
CA VAL A 157 14.17 -13.57 6.93
C VAL A 157 12.80 -14.23 7.10
N PHE A 158 11.95 -13.75 8.02
CA PHE A 158 10.59 -14.26 8.11
C PHE A 158 9.82 -14.00 6.81
N PHE A 159 10.04 -12.85 6.18
CA PHE A 159 9.37 -12.50 4.93
C PHE A 159 9.85 -13.37 3.76
N THR A 160 11.11 -13.81 3.78
CA THR A 160 11.65 -14.68 2.71
C THR A 160 11.02 -16.07 2.69
N ARG A 161 10.29 -16.47 3.75
CA ARG A 161 9.53 -17.73 3.81
C ARG A 161 8.31 -17.74 2.90
N TYR A 162 7.89 -16.58 2.38
CA TYR A 162 6.71 -16.43 1.53
C TYR A 162 7.10 -15.98 0.12
N PRO A 163 7.88 -16.77 -0.65
CA PRO A 163 8.32 -16.37 -1.98
C PRO A 163 7.16 -16.16 -2.94
N ALA A 164 6.01 -16.84 -2.77
CA ALA A 164 4.80 -16.64 -3.57
C ALA A 164 4.26 -15.19 -3.51
N ALA A 165 4.51 -14.48 -2.41
CA ALA A 165 4.20 -13.05 -2.29
C ALA A 165 5.01 -12.17 -3.27
N TYR A 166 6.15 -12.68 -3.72
CA TYR A 166 7.11 -11.99 -4.57
C TYR A 166 7.27 -12.64 -5.96
N ALA A 167 6.71 -13.84 -6.14
CA ALA A 167 7.00 -14.71 -7.28
C ALA A 167 6.42 -14.25 -8.62
N ALA A 168 5.64 -13.17 -8.67
CA ALA A 168 5.24 -12.55 -9.93
C ALA A 168 6.41 -11.84 -10.67
N LYS A 169 7.67 -12.23 -10.38
CA LYS A 169 8.88 -11.71 -11.01
C LYS A 169 9.90 -12.76 -11.48
N PHE A 170 9.63 -14.06 -11.36
CA PHE A 170 10.60 -15.11 -11.76
C PHE A 170 9.99 -16.33 -12.48
N ALA A 171 8.73 -16.29 -12.91
CA ALA A 171 8.22 -17.27 -13.87
C ALA A 171 8.37 -16.67 -15.28
N HIS A 172 9.33 -17.24 -16.01
CA HIS A 172 9.79 -17.00 -17.38
C HIS A 172 8.87 -16.20 -18.31
#